data_AF-A0AAN8EMS1-F1
#
_entry.id   AF-A0AAN8EMS1-F1
#
_cell.length_a   1.000
_cell.length_b   1.000
_cell.length_c   1.000
_cell.angle_alpha   90.00
_cell.angle_beta   90.00
_cell.angle_gamma   90.00
#
_symmetry.space_group_name_H-M   'P 1'
#
loop_
_entity.id
_entity.type
_entity.pdbx_description
1 polymer ?
#
loop_
_entity_poly.entity_id
_entity_poly.type
_entity_poly.pdbx_seq_one_letter_code
_entity_poly.pdbx_strand_id
1 'polypeptide(L)'
;YVTVSGNPNMMRLLLIGLSMLAYTGSLRSYPLIKSGNVVNIDVFGASRCIHTSTFMHEQLLPTYRLFGSRLRIQYHPFGVTKYTKCEWEGRHVECFCQHGPSECLKNALQACVISYLPEQDDHLELINCIQGGAAFNDSVNACLTEKTLKSRTTADEVARCARSDVGRSLMAHHGWIQNRKAPEVPWVLINATREKEAEHSLQRVLCKRYFKPPPPECAGIGPTSSEQL
;
A
#
# COMPACT_ATOMS: atom_id res chain seq x y z
N TYR A 1 -72.46 36.58 42.65
CA TYR A 1 -71.93 35.51 43.52
C TYR A 1 -70.43 35.72 43.64
N VAL A 2 -69.99 36.55 44.59
CA VAL A 2 -69.63 36.28 45.99
C VAL A 2 -68.14 35.91 46.14
N THR A 3 -67.53 36.61 47.09
CA THR A 3 -66.12 36.73 47.46
C THR A 3 -65.58 35.61 48.38
N VAL A 4 -64.29 35.31 48.21
CA VAL A 4 -63.20 35.05 49.19
C VAL A 4 -63.34 33.96 50.28
N SER A 5 -62.35 33.05 50.31
CA SER A 5 -61.51 32.62 51.47
C SER A 5 -61.31 31.10 51.58
N GLY A 6 -60.08 30.64 51.88
CA GLY A 6 -59.82 29.34 52.52
C GLY A 6 -58.49 28.65 52.17
N ASN A 7 -57.51 28.72 53.07
CA ASN A 7 -56.37 27.78 53.28
C ASN A 7 -56.72 26.99 54.57
N PRO A 8 -56.34 25.71 54.86
CA PRO A 8 -54.95 25.21 54.91
C PRO A 8 -54.71 23.67 54.71
N ASN A 9 -53.42 23.29 54.62
CA ASN A 9 -52.77 22.03 55.04
C ASN A 9 -53.57 20.70 55.11
N MET A 10 -53.15 19.69 54.32
CA MET A 10 -52.93 18.35 54.90
C MET A 10 -51.87 17.52 54.14
N MET A 11 -50.76 17.34 54.84
CA MET A 11 -49.65 16.42 54.68
C MET A 11 -50.03 15.01 54.18
N ARG A 12 -49.41 14.56 53.07
CA ARG A 12 -49.13 13.12 52.82
C ARG A 12 -47.76 12.98 52.14
N LEU A 13 -46.73 12.75 52.97
CA LEU A 13 -45.44 12.20 52.53
C LEU A 13 -45.68 10.79 51.96
N LEU A 14 -45.38 10.59 50.68
CA LEU A 14 -45.09 9.27 50.13
C LEU A 14 -43.57 9.14 50.06
N LEU A 15 -43.00 8.43 51.04
CA LEU A 15 -41.61 7.99 51.03
C LEU A 15 -41.45 6.91 49.96
N ILE A 16 -41.05 7.30 48.76
CA ILE A 16 -40.50 6.37 47.78
C ILE A 16 -39.04 6.19 48.16
N GLY A 17 -38.75 5.11 48.88
CA GLY A 17 -37.38 4.69 49.17
C GLY A 17 -36.65 4.37 47.86
N LEU A 18 -35.70 5.22 47.49
CA LEU A 18 -34.69 4.92 46.48
C LEU A 18 -33.76 3.84 47.05
N SER A 19 -34.08 2.57 46.81
CA SER A 19 -33.08 1.51 46.92
C SER A 19 -32.08 1.69 45.78
N MET A 20 -31.01 2.41 46.06
CA MET A 20 -29.78 2.37 45.25
C MET A 20 -29.20 0.96 45.40
N LEU A 21 -29.67 0.03 44.58
CA LEU A 21 -28.95 -1.19 44.29
C LEU A 21 -27.63 -0.76 43.64
N ALA A 22 -26.57 -0.71 44.44
CA ALA A 22 -25.21 -0.62 43.94
C ALA A 22 -24.93 -1.89 43.14
N TYR A 23 -25.29 -1.87 41.86
CA TYR A 23 -24.76 -2.83 40.90
C TYR A 23 -23.25 -2.57 40.84
N THR A 24 -22.48 -3.37 41.58
CA THR A 24 -21.04 -3.50 41.36
C THR A 24 -20.85 -4.26 40.06
N GLY A 25 -21.20 -3.61 38.95
CA GLY A 25 -20.77 -4.04 37.64
C GLY A 25 -19.27 -3.90 37.60
N SER A 26 -18.56 -5.02 37.64
CA SER A 26 -17.14 -5.07 37.29
C SER A 26 -17.01 -4.41 35.92
N LEU A 27 -16.39 -3.24 35.86
CA LEU A 27 -16.00 -2.61 34.61
C LEU A 27 -14.97 -3.55 33.97
N ARG A 28 -15.44 -4.46 33.13
CA ARG A 28 -14.58 -5.27 32.28
C ARG A 28 -13.85 -4.30 31.37
N SER A 29 -12.60 -4.00 31.69
CA SER A 29 -11.71 -3.26 30.79
C SER A 29 -11.59 -4.10 29.52
N TYR A 30 -12.39 -3.78 28.50
CA TYR A 30 -12.12 -4.26 27.17
C TYR A 30 -10.75 -3.69 26.79
N PRO A 31 -9.75 -4.53 26.49
CA PRO A 31 -8.47 -4.01 26.06
C PRO A 31 -8.73 -3.11 24.87
N LEU A 32 -8.34 -1.85 24.98
CA LEU A 32 -8.22 -0.95 23.82
C LEU A 32 -7.46 -1.77 22.78
N ILE A 33 -8.11 -2.06 21.64
CA ILE A 33 -7.41 -2.60 20.48
C ILE A 33 -6.38 -1.54 20.14
N LYS A 34 -5.16 -1.73 20.62
CA LYS A 34 -4.07 -0.81 20.34
C LYS A 34 -3.78 -1.00 18.86
N SER A 35 -4.37 -0.12 18.05
CA SER A 35 -3.99 0.06 16.65
C SER A 35 -2.48 0.10 16.61
N GLY A 36 -1.86 -0.92 16.03
CA GLY A 36 -0.39 -0.96 16.01
C GLY A 36 0.16 0.12 15.09
N ASN A 37 1.47 0.21 14.93
CA ASN A 37 2.09 1.13 13.96
C ASN A 37 1.84 0.78 12.48
N VAL A 38 1.71 1.77 11.60
CA VAL A 38 1.80 1.58 10.14
C VAL A 38 3.27 1.67 9.71
N VAL A 39 3.71 0.74 8.86
CA VAL A 39 5.08 0.66 8.34
C VAL A 39 5.12 1.17 6.90
N ASN A 40 6.08 2.05 6.59
CA ASN A 40 6.23 2.62 5.25
C ASN A 40 7.24 1.81 4.47
N ILE A 41 6.89 1.46 3.24
CA ILE A 41 7.74 0.68 2.34
C ILE A 41 7.82 1.41 1.00
N ASP A 42 9.02 1.76 0.57
CA ASP A 42 9.28 2.20 -0.80
C ASP A 42 9.98 1.06 -1.56
N VAL A 43 9.43 0.67 -2.70
CA VAL A 43 9.96 -0.38 -3.57
C VAL A 43 10.33 0.22 -4.90
N PHE A 44 11.60 0.06 -5.31
CA PHE A 44 12.09 0.46 -6.62
C PHE A 44 12.31 -0.77 -7.49
N GLY A 45 11.76 -0.77 -8.70
CA GLY A 45 11.68 -1.96 -9.55
C GLY A 45 11.79 -1.68 -11.04
N ALA A 46 11.98 -2.74 -11.83
CA ALA A 46 11.80 -2.72 -13.28
C ALA A 46 10.80 -3.79 -13.72
N SER A 47 9.92 -3.45 -14.66
CA SER A 47 8.85 -4.33 -15.15
C SER A 47 9.32 -5.65 -15.76
N ARG A 48 10.55 -5.71 -16.33
CA ARG A 48 11.10 -6.92 -16.97
C ARG A 48 12.28 -7.56 -16.21
N CYS A 49 12.70 -6.97 -15.10
CA CYS A 49 13.74 -7.56 -14.25
C CYS A 49 13.20 -8.80 -13.52
N ILE A 50 13.82 -9.95 -13.73
CA ILE A 50 13.37 -11.22 -13.12
C ILE A 50 13.32 -11.15 -11.59
N HIS A 51 14.30 -10.52 -10.94
CA HIS A 51 14.31 -10.38 -9.48
C HIS A 51 13.20 -9.46 -8.99
N THR A 52 12.88 -8.39 -9.73
CA THR A 52 11.72 -7.54 -9.41
C THR A 52 10.44 -8.34 -9.57
N SER A 53 10.30 -9.16 -10.63
CA SER A 53 9.13 -10.02 -10.81
C SER A 53 8.95 -11.01 -9.68
N THR A 54 10.00 -11.75 -9.31
CA THR A 54 9.98 -12.66 -8.16
C THR A 54 9.56 -11.92 -6.88
N PHE A 55 10.16 -10.76 -6.60
CA PHE A 55 9.80 -9.98 -5.42
C PHE A 55 8.32 -9.55 -5.42
N MET A 56 7.80 -9.04 -6.54
CA MET A 56 6.40 -8.59 -6.61
C MET A 56 5.42 -9.75 -6.37
N HIS A 57 5.65 -10.88 -7.03
CA HIS A 57 4.75 -12.03 -7.01
C HIS A 57 4.83 -12.82 -5.70
N GLU A 58 6.03 -13.00 -5.14
CA GLU A 58 6.28 -13.91 -4.03
C GLU A 58 6.43 -13.20 -2.68
N GLN A 59 6.82 -11.91 -2.68
CA GLN A 59 7.06 -11.16 -1.45
C GLN A 59 6.04 -10.04 -1.26
N LEU A 60 6.00 -9.05 -2.16
CA LEU A 60 5.26 -7.81 -1.94
C LEU A 60 3.75 -8.04 -1.87
N LEU A 61 3.15 -8.62 -2.91
CA LEU A 61 1.70 -8.75 -2.98
C LEU A 61 1.14 -9.74 -1.94
N PRO A 62 1.74 -10.93 -1.72
CA PRO A 62 1.29 -11.82 -0.64
C PRO A 62 1.37 -11.16 0.74
N THR A 63 2.47 -10.44 1.02
CA THR A 63 2.61 -9.69 2.28
C THR A 63 1.56 -8.59 2.39
N TYR A 64 1.30 -7.85 1.31
CA TYR A 64 0.29 -6.80 1.31
C TYR A 64 -1.10 -7.33 1.63
N ARG A 65 -1.48 -8.47 1.05
CA ARG A 65 -2.78 -9.12 1.31
C ARG A 65 -2.94 -9.53 2.78
N LEU A 66 -1.86 -9.90 3.46
CA LEU A 66 -1.89 -10.26 4.88
C LEU A 66 -1.91 -9.03 5.80
N PHE A 67 -1.20 -7.97 5.45
CA PHE A 67 -0.90 -6.86 6.37
C PHE A 67 -1.32 -5.49 5.86
N GLY A 68 -2.19 -5.38 4.84
CA GLY A 68 -2.46 -4.13 4.13
C GLY A 68 -2.79 -2.93 5.03
N SER A 69 -3.60 -3.13 6.08
CA SER A 69 -3.95 -2.08 7.06
C SER A 69 -2.77 -1.60 7.94
N ARG A 70 -1.66 -2.34 7.93
CA ARG A 70 -0.42 -2.07 8.67
C ARG A 70 0.67 -1.52 7.74
N LEU A 71 0.42 -1.39 6.45
CA LEU A 71 1.42 -1.06 5.43
C LEU A 71 1.01 0.14 4.60
N ARG A 72 1.98 1.01 4.35
CA ARG A 72 1.89 2.06 3.34
C ARG A 72 3.01 1.83 2.33
N ILE A 73 2.63 1.43 1.12
CA ILE A 73 3.54 0.99 0.06
C ILE A 73 3.56 2.02 -1.06
N GLN A 74 4.74 2.42 -1.48
CA GLN A 74 4.96 3.17 -2.72
C GLN A 74 5.83 2.33 -3.65
N TYR A 75 5.33 2.08 -4.86
CA TYR A 75 6.09 1.38 -5.90
C TYR A 75 6.60 2.39 -6.94
N HIS A 76 7.87 2.25 -7.33
CA HIS A 76 8.54 3.13 -8.27
C HIS A 76 9.07 2.33 -9.48
N PRO A 77 8.32 2.28 -10.60
CA PRO A 77 8.75 1.61 -11.83
C PRO A 77 9.75 2.46 -12.61
N PHE A 78 11.00 2.01 -12.70
CA PHE A 78 12.02 2.68 -13.51
C PHE A 78 13.12 1.72 -14.01
N GLY A 79 13.84 1.07 -13.09
CA GLY A 79 14.90 0.10 -13.42
C GLY A 79 16.27 0.46 -12.86
N VAL A 80 17.32 -0.24 -13.28
CA VAL A 80 18.68 -0.02 -12.78
C VAL A 80 19.20 1.33 -13.26
N THR A 81 19.49 2.26 -12.35
CA THR A 81 19.87 3.66 -12.67
C THR A 81 21.09 3.80 -13.59
N LYS A 82 22.00 2.82 -13.59
CA LYS A 82 23.15 2.78 -14.50
C LYS A 82 22.76 2.54 -15.97
N TYR A 83 21.66 1.83 -16.21
CA TYR A 83 21.23 1.39 -17.53
C TYR A 83 19.87 1.95 -17.96
N THR A 84 19.20 2.66 -17.06
CA THR A 84 17.93 3.35 -17.32
C THR A 84 18.10 4.85 -17.15
N LYS A 85 17.74 5.62 -18.19
CA LYS A 85 17.75 7.09 -18.16
C LYS A 85 16.60 7.65 -18.98
N CYS A 86 16.12 8.84 -18.61
CA CYS A 86 15.18 9.60 -19.42
C CYS A 86 15.73 11.01 -19.68
N GLU A 87 15.60 11.48 -20.91
CA GLU A 87 16.12 12.76 -21.39
C GLU A 87 14.96 13.58 -21.95
N TRP A 88 15.06 14.90 -21.80
CA TRP A 88 14.00 15.84 -22.19
C TRP A 88 14.45 16.71 -23.35
N GLU A 89 13.62 16.79 -24.39
CA GLU A 89 13.76 17.72 -25.50
C GLU A 89 12.47 18.56 -25.61
N GLY A 90 12.48 19.73 -24.97
CA GLY A 90 11.27 20.55 -24.83
C GLY A 90 10.19 19.81 -24.04
N ARG A 91 9.09 19.43 -24.72
CA ARG A 91 7.99 18.64 -24.12
C ARG A 91 8.10 17.14 -24.39
N HIS A 92 9.03 16.73 -25.24
CA HIS A 92 9.26 15.34 -25.57
C HIS A 92 10.15 14.69 -24.51
N VAL A 93 9.85 13.44 -24.15
CA VAL A 93 10.66 12.64 -23.25
C VAL A 93 11.07 11.37 -23.95
N GLU A 94 12.35 11.08 -24.00
CA GLU A 94 12.88 9.79 -24.45
C GLU A 94 13.46 9.03 -23.26
N CYS A 95 13.15 7.74 -23.16
CA CYS A 95 13.65 6.89 -22.09
C CYS A 95 14.34 5.65 -22.67
N PHE A 96 15.49 5.32 -22.11
CA PHE A 96 16.28 4.13 -22.41
C PHE A 96 16.27 3.23 -21.18
N CYS A 97 16.16 1.92 -21.39
CA CYS A 97 16.07 0.91 -20.34
C CYS A 97 17.01 -0.26 -20.61
N GLN A 98 17.42 -0.95 -19.54
CA GLN A 98 18.33 -2.10 -19.62
C GLN A 98 17.80 -3.20 -20.55
N HIS A 99 16.51 -3.52 -20.48
CA HIS A 99 15.87 -4.54 -21.32
C HIS A 99 15.17 -3.95 -22.56
N GLY A 100 15.65 -2.79 -23.03
CA GLY A 100 15.20 -2.13 -24.26
C GLY A 100 13.82 -1.45 -24.16
N PRO A 101 13.27 -1.00 -25.29
CA PRO A 101 12.05 -0.17 -25.33
C PRO A 101 10.82 -0.84 -24.70
N SER A 102 10.75 -2.18 -24.75
CA SER A 102 9.64 -2.93 -24.15
C SER A 102 9.57 -2.79 -22.62
N GLU A 103 10.70 -2.68 -21.93
CA GLU A 103 10.75 -2.41 -20.49
C GLU A 103 10.32 -0.99 -20.18
N CYS A 104 10.82 0.00 -20.93
CA CYS A 104 10.43 1.39 -20.76
C CYS A 104 8.92 1.57 -20.94
N LEU A 105 8.34 0.95 -21.98
CA LEU A 105 6.91 1.02 -22.24
C LEU A 105 6.09 0.36 -21.11
N LYS A 106 6.56 -0.74 -20.53
CA LYS A 106 5.88 -1.39 -19.39
C LYS A 106 6.09 -0.66 -18.06
N ASN A 107 7.23 -0.03 -17.85
CA ASN A 107 7.45 0.86 -16.70
C ASN A 107 6.52 2.08 -16.78
N ALA A 108 6.37 2.68 -17.98
CA ALA A 108 5.40 3.73 -18.23
C ALA A 108 3.96 3.24 -18.01
N LEU A 109 3.63 1.99 -18.37
CA LEU A 109 2.32 1.40 -18.07
C LEU A 109 2.05 1.32 -16.58
N GLN A 110 3.00 0.80 -15.80
CA GLN A 110 2.88 0.74 -14.33
C GLN A 110 2.77 2.14 -13.71
N ALA A 111 3.55 3.12 -14.22
CA ALA A 111 3.48 4.51 -13.76
C ALA A 111 2.11 5.16 -14.08
N CYS A 112 1.56 4.91 -15.27
CA CYS A 112 0.21 5.35 -15.63
C CYS A 112 -0.86 4.71 -14.73
N VAL A 113 -0.76 3.40 -14.44
CA VAL A 113 -1.68 2.74 -13.50
C VAL A 113 -1.65 3.43 -12.14
N ILE A 114 -0.47 3.72 -11.57
CA ILE A 114 -0.34 4.46 -10.31
C ILE A 114 -0.98 5.84 -10.41
N SER A 115 -0.79 6.55 -11.53
CA SER A 115 -1.35 7.89 -11.73
C SER A 115 -2.88 7.90 -11.80
N TYR A 116 -3.50 6.92 -12.45
CA TYR A 116 -4.97 6.83 -12.55
C TYR A 116 -5.61 6.22 -11.29
N LEU A 117 -4.87 5.37 -10.58
CA LEU A 117 -5.33 4.64 -9.40
C LEU A 117 -4.35 4.88 -8.24
N PRO A 118 -4.37 6.07 -7.61
CA PRO A 118 -3.34 6.48 -6.65
C PRO A 118 -3.34 5.67 -5.35
N GLU A 119 -4.49 5.10 -4.97
CA GLU A 119 -4.57 4.26 -3.76
C GLU A 119 -3.91 2.90 -4.01
N GLN A 120 -3.06 2.47 -3.09
CA GLN A 120 -2.34 1.19 -3.16
C GLN A 120 -3.26 -0.03 -3.29
N ASP A 121 -4.45 0.03 -2.69
CA ASP A 121 -5.50 -1.00 -2.80
C ASP A 121 -6.04 -1.17 -4.23
N ASP A 122 -5.87 -0.15 -5.06
CA ASP A 122 -6.36 -0.13 -6.43
C ASP A 122 -5.27 -0.54 -7.43
N HIS A 123 -4.00 -0.17 -7.18
CA HIS A 123 -2.93 -0.41 -8.16
C HIS A 123 -2.01 -1.61 -7.87
N LEU A 124 -1.80 -2.05 -6.62
CA LEU A 124 -0.77 -3.07 -6.34
C LEU A 124 -1.03 -4.40 -7.05
N GLU A 125 -2.29 -4.85 -7.09
CA GLU A 125 -2.71 -6.04 -7.83
C GLU A 125 -2.45 -5.89 -9.35
N LEU A 126 -2.74 -4.72 -9.91
CA LEU A 126 -2.54 -4.42 -11.32
C LEU A 126 -1.07 -4.36 -11.69
N ILE A 127 -0.24 -3.68 -10.89
CA ILE A 127 1.21 -3.62 -11.08
C ILE A 127 1.80 -5.03 -11.02
N ASN A 128 1.39 -5.84 -10.05
CA ASN A 128 1.80 -7.24 -9.95
C ASN A 128 1.36 -8.04 -11.18
N CYS A 129 0.13 -7.88 -11.69
CA CYS A 129 -0.32 -8.55 -12.91
C CYS A 129 0.52 -8.15 -14.15
N ILE A 130 0.84 -6.86 -14.29
CA ILE A 130 1.63 -6.32 -15.41
C ILE A 130 3.09 -6.78 -15.34
N GLN A 131 3.63 -6.99 -14.15
CA GLN A 131 5.02 -7.34 -13.91
C GLN A 131 5.43 -8.62 -14.66
N GLY A 132 6.64 -8.64 -15.22
CA GLY A 132 7.21 -9.81 -15.89
C GLY A 132 7.37 -9.70 -17.41
N GLY A 133 7.56 -10.85 -18.06
CA GLY A 133 8.01 -10.93 -19.45
C GLY A 133 6.94 -10.72 -20.54
N ALA A 134 5.65 -10.75 -20.18
CA ALA A 134 4.53 -10.63 -21.12
C ALA A 134 4.63 -9.35 -21.97
N ALA A 135 4.18 -9.44 -23.22
CA ALA A 135 4.17 -8.31 -24.14
C ALA A 135 3.20 -7.22 -23.66
N PHE A 136 3.41 -5.98 -24.10
CA PHE A 136 2.62 -4.84 -23.64
C PHE A 136 1.12 -5.04 -23.84
N ASN A 137 0.70 -5.43 -25.05
CA ASN A 137 -0.73 -5.62 -25.36
C ASN A 137 -1.33 -6.78 -24.55
N ASP A 138 -0.56 -7.85 -24.31
CA ASP A 138 -1.02 -8.97 -23.47
C ASP A 138 -1.21 -8.52 -22.02
N SER A 139 -0.29 -7.73 -21.47
CA SER A 139 -0.43 -7.13 -20.14
C SER A 139 -1.64 -6.19 -20.05
N VAL A 140 -1.89 -5.36 -21.07
CA VAL A 140 -3.07 -4.48 -21.12
C VAL A 140 -4.34 -5.33 -21.12
N ASN A 141 -4.45 -6.31 -22.02
CA ASN A 141 -5.67 -7.12 -22.17
C ASN A 141 -5.95 -8.01 -20.96
N ALA A 142 -4.91 -8.61 -20.37
CA ALA A 142 -5.06 -9.54 -19.26
C ALA A 142 -5.29 -8.83 -17.92
N CYS A 143 -4.67 -7.66 -17.71
CA CYS A 143 -4.66 -7.00 -16.41
C CYS A 143 -5.66 -5.84 -16.32
N LEU A 144 -5.85 -5.06 -17.39
CA LEU A 144 -6.66 -3.83 -17.35
C LEU A 144 -8.10 -4.12 -17.79
N THR A 145 -8.86 -4.74 -16.89
CA THR A 145 -10.30 -5.01 -17.08
C THR A 145 -11.17 -3.94 -16.44
N GLU A 146 -12.43 -3.83 -16.87
CA GLU A 146 -13.44 -2.96 -16.21
C GLU A 146 -13.50 -3.18 -14.69
N LYS A 147 -13.44 -4.44 -14.26
CA LYS A 147 -13.47 -4.82 -12.85
C LYS A 147 -12.27 -4.27 -12.08
N THR A 148 -11.08 -4.38 -12.66
CA THR A 148 -9.84 -3.95 -12.00
C THR A 148 -9.65 -2.43 -12.02
N LEU A 149 -10.20 -1.75 -13.03
CA LEU A 149 -10.12 -0.29 -13.17
C LEU A 149 -11.21 0.47 -12.39
N LYS A 150 -12.21 -0.26 -11.85
CA LYS A 150 -13.25 0.27 -10.95
C LYS A 150 -13.99 1.49 -11.54
N SER A 151 -14.19 1.50 -12.86
CA SER A 151 -14.80 2.61 -13.61
C SER A 151 -14.14 3.98 -13.44
N ARG A 152 -12.90 4.05 -12.94
CA ARG A 152 -12.15 5.31 -12.80
C ARG A 152 -11.42 5.72 -14.08
N THR A 153 -11.13 4.75 -14.93
CA THR A 153 -10.48 4.90 -16.24
C THR A 153 -10.75 3.66 -17.09
N THR A 154 -10.31 3.68 -18.35
CA THR A 154 -10.40 2.57 -19.30
C THR A 154 -9.02 1.99 -19.64
N ALA A 155 -8.99 0.75 -20.12
CA ALA A 155 -7.74 0.12 -20.59
C ALA A 155 -7.06 0.97 -21.69
N ASP A 156 -7.86 1.56 -22.58
CA ASP A 156 -7.38 2.40 -23.68
C ASP A 156 -6.78 3.73 -23.20
N GLU A 157 -7.34 4.36 -22.17
CA GLU A 157 -6.77 5.57 -21.57
C GLU A 157 -5.41 5.30 -20.94
N VAL A 158 -5.31 4.23 -20.15
CA VAL A 158 -4.05 3.83 -19.51
C VAL A 158 -3.02 3.41 -20.56
N ALA A 159 -3.42 2.68 -21.60
CA ALA A 159 -2.52 2.26 -22.67
C ALA A 159 -2.06 3.45 -23.54
N ARG A 160 -2.93 4.44 -23.80
CA ARG A 160 -2.54 5.69 -24.48
C ARG A 160 -1.58 6.52 -23.63
N CYS A 161 -1.83 6.61 -22.32
CA CYS A 161 -0.91 7.25 -21.37
C CYS A 161 0.48 6.63 -21.49
N ALA A 162 0.59 5.30 -21.40
CA ALA A 162 1.87 4.60 -21.41
C ALA A 162 2.69 4.82 -22.70
N ARG A 163 2.01 4.97 -23.85
CA ARG A 163 2.64 5.22 -25.16
C ARG A 163 3.03 6.68 -25.39
N SER A 164 2.52 7.60 -24.58
CA SER A 164 2.72 9.05 -24.74
C SER A 164 3.90 9.60 -23.93
N ASP A 165 4.24 10.87 -24.16
CA ASP A 165 5.19 11.60 -23.32
C ASP A 165 4.72 11.71 -21.86
N VAL A 166 3.41 11.64 -21.59
CA VAL A 166 2.87 11.61 -20.21
C VAL A 166 3.37 10.38 -19.48
N GLY A 167 3.24 9.18 -20.08
CA GLY A 167 3.70 7.94 -19.47
C GLY A 167 5.21 7.92 -19.24
N ARG A 168 5.99 8.44 -20.20
CA ARG A 168 7.44 8.58 -20.06
C ARG A 168 7.83 9.61 -18.99
N SER A 169 7.08 10.70 -18.87
CA SER A 169 7.27 11.71 -17.82
C SER A 169 6.98 11.15 -16.43
N LEU A 170 5.89 10.37 -16.29
CA LEU A 170 5.54 9.69 -15.04
C LEU A 170 6.63 8.68 -14.65
N MET A 171 7.08 7.85 -15.59
CA MET A 171 8.22 6.95 -15.38
C MET A 171 9.48 7.71 -14.96
N ALA A 172 9.82 8.81 -15.64
CA ALA A 172 10.96 9.64 -15.32
C ALA A 172 10.85 10.26 -13.91
N HIS A 173 9.64 10.62 -13.47
CA HIS A 173 9.39 11.10 -12.11
C HIS A 173 9.73 10.02 -11.06
N HIS A 174 9.30 8.77 -11.27
CA HIS A 174 9.71 7.66 -10.39
C HIS A 174 11.23 7.44 -10.41
N GLY A 175 11.87 7.54 -11.58
CA GLY A 175 13.32 7.51 -11.72
C GLY A 175 14.05 8.61 -10.96
N TRP A 176 13.49 9.84 -10.96
CA TRP A 176 14.04 10.96 -10.19
C TRP A 176 14.01 10.68 -8.67
N ILE A 177 12.92 10.09 -8.16
CA ILE A 177 12.83 9.65 -6.75
C ILE A 177 13.90 8.59 -6.45
N GLN A 178 14.17 7.69 -7.40
CA GLN A 178 15.11 6.58 -7.27
C GLN A 178 16.60 7.01 -7.30
N ASN A 179 16.97 7.94 -8.18
CA ASN A 179 18.33 8.15 -8.71
C ASN A 179 19.44 8.42 -7.66
N ARG A 180 19.08 8.77 -6.41
CA ARG A 180 20.04 9.00 -5.32
C ARG A 180 19.95 8.01 -4.17
N LYS A 181 18.99 7.10 -4.19
CA LYS A 181 18.64 6.23 -3.05
C LYS A 181 18.78 4.75 -3.35
N ALA A 182 18.54 4.35 -4.60
CA ALA A 182 18.35 2.95 -4.98
C ALA A 182 18.96 2.68 -6.38
N PRO A 183 20.29 2.49 -6.47
CA PRO A 183 20.95 2.29 -7.76
C PRO A 183 20.57 0.98 -8.47
N GLU A 184 20.17 -0.04 -7.71
CA GLU A 184 19.84 -1.40 -8.18
C GLU A 184 18.33 -1.69 -8.01
N VAL A 185 17.84 -2.79 -8.58
CA VAL A 185 16.44 -3.26 -8.44
C VAL A 185 16.36 -4.79 -8.31
N PRO A 186 15.40 -5.36 -7.54
CA PRO A 186 14.50 -4.64 -6.65
C PRO A 186 15.29 -3.99 -5.51
N TRP A 187 14.80 -2.87 -4.99
CA TRP A 187 15.40 -2.20 -3.85
C TRP A 187 14.30 -1.80 -2.89
N VAL A 188 14.40 -2.27 -1.65
CA VAL A 188 13.37 -2.08 -0.63
C VAL A 188 13.89 -1.15 0.45
N LEU A 189 13.18 -0.04 0.66
CA LEU A 189 13.33 0.81 1.83
C LEU A 189 12.18 0.54 2.78
N ILE A 190 12.47 0.31 4.07
CA ILE A 190 11.46 0.28 5.13
C ILE A 190 11.75 1.45 6.07
N ASN A 191 10.77 2.33 6.24
CA ASN A 191 10.93 3.62 6.95
C ASN A 191 12.20 4.38 6.48
N ALA A 192 12.34 4.51 5.15
CA ALA A 192 13.46 5.17 4.47
C ALA A 192 14.85 4.53 4.66
N THR A 193 14.96 3.37 5.29
CA THR A 193 16.23 2.63 5.47
C THR A 193 16.27 1.41 4.56
N ARG A 194 17.40 1.16 3.88
CA ARG A 194 17.56 -0.01 2.99
C ARG A 194 17.49 -1.30 3.79
N GLU A 195 16.57 -2.19 3.41
CA GLU A 195 16.40 -3.52 4.01
C GLU A 195 16.61 -4.61 2.96
N LYS A 196 17.88 -4.98 2.73
CA LYS A 196 18.24 -5.97 1.70
C LYS A 196 17.58 -7.33 1.93
N GLU A 197 17.44 -7.75 3.17
CA GLU A 197 16.78 -9.03 3.50
C GLU A 197 15.30 -9.03 3.12
N ALA A 198 14.64 -7.86 3.12
CA ALA A 198 13.24 -7.75 2.76
C ALA A 198 12.99 -8.06 1.28
N GLU A 199 14.01 -7.95 0.41
CA GLU A 199 13.95 -8.35 -1.01
C GLU A 199 13.69 -9.87 -1.17
N HIS A 200 13.98 -10.68 -0.15
CA HIS A 200 13.80 -12.14 -0.17
C HIS A 200 12.92 -12.68 0.97
N SER A 201 12.59 -11.86 1.97
CA SER A 201 11.88 -12.29 3.17
C SER A 201 11.08 -11.13 3.80
N LEU A 202 10.30 -10.42 2.98
CA LEU A 202 9.60 -9.19 3.39
C LEU A 202 8.72 -9.39 4.63
N GLN A 203 7.84 -10.41 4.60
CA GLN A 203 6.95 -10.75 5.70
C GLN A 203 7.74 -11.01 7.00
N ARG A 204 8.85 -11.75 6.92
CA ARG A 204 9.70 -12.06 8.09
C ARG A 204 10.31 -10.81 8.69
N VAL A 205 10.91 -9.97 7.85
CA VAL A 205 11.54 -8.71 8.26
C VAL A 205 10.53 -7.80 8.96
N LEU A 206 9.34 -7.64 8.37
CA LEU A 206 8.28 -6.81 8.95
C LEU A 206 7.83 -7.33 10.33
N CYS A 207 7.54 -8.63 10.43
CA CYS A 207 7.08 -9.24 11.68
C CYS A 207 8.11 -9.17 12.80
N LYS A 208 9.39 -9.41 12.50
CA LYS A 208 10.44 -9.43 13.54
C LYS A 208 10.89 -8.02 13.95
N ARG A 209 10.99 -7.09 13.00
CA ARG A 209 11.69 -5.81 13.23
C ARG A 209 10.73 -4.62 13.30
N TYR A 210 9.70 -4.59 12.47
CA TYR A 210 8.93 -3.36 12.22
C TYR A 210 7.55 -3.32 12.85
N PHE A 211 6.83 -4.44 12.95
CA PHE A 211 5.49 -4.42 13.54
C PHE A 211 5.52 -4.33 15.06
N LYS A 212 4.76 -3.37 15.61
CA LYS A 212 4.62 -3.06 17.04
C LYS A 212 3.15 -2.76 17.38
N PRO A 213 2.46 -3.63 18.13
CA PRO A 213 2.83 -5.04 18.35
C PRO A 213 2.80 -5.83 17.02
N PRO A 214 3.49 -6.98 16.92
CA PRO A 214 3.33 -7.90 15.81
C PRO A 214 1.88 -8.41 15.71
N PRO A 215 1.24 -8.35 14.53
CA PRO A 215 -0.07 -8.95 14.30
C PRO A 215 -0.08 -10.47 14.51
N PRO A 216 -1.25 -11.09 14.76
CA PRO A 216 -1.37 -12.54 14.90
C PRO A 216 -0.83 -13.34 13.70
N GLU A 217 -0.91 -12.79 12.49
CA GLU A 217 -0.39 -13.38 11.25
C GLU A 217 1.14 -13.52 11.25
N CYS A 218 1.83 -12.91 12.22
CA CYS A 218 3.26 -13.14 12.47
C CYS A 218 3.56 -14.40 13.29
N ALA A 219 2.54 -15.05 13.88
CA ALA A 219 2.72 -16.28 14.65
C ALA A 219 3.28 -17.40 13.75
N GLY A 220 4.33 -18.08 14.21
CA GLY A 220 4.97 -19.18 13.47
C GLY A 220 6.06 -18.78 12.47
N ILE A 221 6.32 -17.47 12.29
CA ILE A 221 7.49 -17.01 11.53
C ILE A 221 8.76 -17.21 12.38
N GLY A 222 9.40 -18.37 12.21
CA GLY A 222 10.63 -18.76 12.92
C GLY A 222 11.92 -18.07 12.43
N PRO A 223 13.08 -18.39 13.04
CA PRO A 223 14.39 -17.99 12.54
C PRO A 223 14.73 -18.48 11.14
N THR A 224 15.55 -17.68 10.44
CA THR A 224 16.51 -18.12 9.41
C THR A 224 17.11 -19.50 9.66
N SER A 225 17.27 -20.41 8.69
CA SER A 225 18.33 -21.44 8.80
C SER A 225 19.72 -20.82 9.00
N SER A 226 19.92 -19.57 8.53
CA SER A 226 21.10 -18.74 8.77
C SER A 226 21.16 -18.05 10.14
N GLU A 227 20.09 -18.10 10.95
CA GLU A 227 20.04 -17.57 12.33
C GLU A 227 20.16 -18.71 13.37
N GLN A 228 20.39 -19.94 12.92
CA GLN A 228 20.57 -21.15 13.74
C GLN A 228 22.01 -21.68 13.75
N LEU A 229 22.96 -20.93 13.16
CA LEU A 229 24.40 -21.22 13.13
C LEU A 229 25.19 -20.16 13.87
#